data_AF-A0A9E4BWW9-F1
#
_entry.id   AF-A0A9E4BWW9-F1
#
_cell.length_a   1.000
_cell.length_b   1.000
_cell.length_c   1.000
_cell.angle_alpha   90.00
_cell.angle_beta   90.00
_cell.angle_gamma   90.00
#
_symmetry.space_group_name_H-M   'P 1'
#
loop_
_entity.id
_entity.type
_entity.pdbx_description
1 polymer ?
#
loop_
_entity_poly.entity_id
_entity_poly.type
_entity_poly.pdbx_seq_one_letter_code
_entity_poly.pdbx_strand_id
1 'polypeptide(L)' 'MAAGACDLNFSIQDKNEWDVCAGDLLVREAGGLMHTCGHQVRTYNQADTLIPDGLAAGNATLVSHILHLMHEQKQ' A
#
# COMPACT_ATOMS: atom_id res chain seq x y z
N MET A 1 1.35 6.94 -9.31
CA MET A 1 2.16 6.98 -8.07
C MET A 1 2.51 8.44 -7.78
N ALA A 2 3.65 8.81 -7.21
CA ALA A 2 3.88 10.22 -6.85
C ALA A 2 4.28 11.12 -8.04
N ALA A 3 5.22 10.67 -8.88
CA ALA A 3 5.71 11.44 -10.04
C ALA A 3 4.92 11.21 -11.35
N GLY A 4 3.81 10.45 -11.30
CA GLY A 4 3.01 10.12 -12.49
C GLY A 4 3.63 9.10 -13.46
N ALA A 5 4.83 8.56 -13.20
CA ALA A 5 5.52 7.61 -14.10
C ALA A 5 5.06 6.15 -14.01
N CYS A 6 4.16 5.84 -13.08
CA CYS A 6 3.63 4.50 -12.83
C CYS A 6 2.23 4.64 -12.23
N ASP A 7 1.30 3.77 -12.60
CA ASP A 7 -0.09 3.84 -12.15
C ASP A 7 -0.33 3.18 -10.78
N LEU A 8 0.39 2.08 -10.51
CA LEU A 8 0.19 1.21 -9.35
C LEU A 8 1.49 0.50 -8.95
N ASN A 9 1.74 0.41 -7.65
CA ASN A 9 2.74 -0.47 -7.07
C ASN A 9 2.07 -1.37 -6.02
N PHE A 10 2.35 -2.67 -6.00
CA PHE A 10 1.85 -3.57 -4.98
C PHE A 10 2.90 -4.60 -4.58
N SER A 11 2.79 -5.12 -3.36
CA SER A 11 3.62 -6.19 -2.83
C SER A 11 2.75 -7.19 -2.08
N ILE A 12 3.11 -8.47 -2.17
CA ILE A 12 2.49 -9.59 -1.43
C ILE A 12 3.37 -10.07 -0.26
N GLN A 13 4.58 -9.52 -0.14
CA GLN A 13 5.51 -9.87 0.93
C GLN A 13 5.34 -8.90 2.09
N ASP A 14 5.63 -9.40 3.29
CA ASP A 14 5.68 -8.56 4.48
C ASP A 14 6.74 -7.47 4.32
N LYS A 15 6.45 -6.30 4.87
CA LYS A 15 7.31 -5.11 4.81
C LYS A 15 7.46 -4.50 6.18
N ASN A 16 8.63 -3.97 6.50
CA ASN A 16 8.74 -3.14 7.69
C ASN A 16 8.24 -1.71 7.39
N GLU A 17 7.85 -0.99 8.44
CA GLU A 17 7.40 0.40 8.31
C GLU A 17 8.41 1.29 7.57
N TRP A 18 9.72 1.14 7.83
CA TRP A 18 10.76 1.93 7.18
C TRP A 18 10.94 1.62 5.69
N ASP A 19 10.44 0.48 5.21
CA ASP A 19 10.46 0.16 3.77
C ASP A 19 9.45 1.00 2.99
N VAL A 20 8.42 1.57 3.65
CA VAL A 20 7.26 2.17 2.96
C VAL A 20 6.83 3.54 3.47
N CYS A 21 7.16 3.94 4.71
CA CYS A 21 6.61 5.15 5.34
C CYS A 21 6.90 6.44 4.54
N ALA A 22 8.10 6.56 3.97
CA ALA A 22 8.46 7.70 3.14
C ALA A 22 7.68 7.71 1.82
N GLY A 23 7.54 6.56 1.18
CA GLY A 23 6.79 6.41 -0.07
C GLY A 23 5.30 6.70 0.11
N ASP A 24 4.71 6.23 1.21
CA ASP A 24 3.32 6.47 1.54
C ASP A 24 2.99 7.97 1.61
N LEU A 25 3.82 8.74 2.33
CA LEU A 25 3.66 10.20 2.42
C LEU A 25 3.68 10.84 1.02
N LEU A 26 4.68 10.52 0.19
CA LEU A 26 4.80 11.07 -1.15
C LEU A 26 3.60 10.74 -2.04
N VAL A 27 3.08 9.51 -1.95
CA VAL A 27 1.91 9.09 -2.73
C VAL A 27 0.67 9.84 -2.27
N ARG A 28 0.46 9.98 -0.96
CA ARG A 28 -0.69 10.72 -0.40
C ARG A 28 -0.66 12.20 -0.75
N GLU A 29 0.50 12.86 -0.63
CA GLU A 29 0.66 14.28 -1.01
C GLU A 29 0.46 14.51 -2.51
N ALA A 30 0.72 13.49 -3.35
CA ALA A 30 0.41 13.52 -4.77
C ALA A 30 -1.06 13.18 -5.10
N GLY A 31 -1.92 13.00 -4.10
CA GLY A 31 -3.34 12.65 -4.26
C GLY A 31 -3.61 11.17 -4.52
N GLY A 32 -2.60 10.31 -4.36
CA GLY A 32 -2.74 8.86 -4.41
C GLY A 32 -3.15 8.25 -3.07
N LEU A 33 -3.31 6.93 -3.07
CA LEU A 33 -3.68 6.11 -1.92
C LEU A 33 -2.63 5.03 -1.67
N MET A 34 -2.39 4.67 -0.42
CA MET A 34 -1.67 3.44 -0.06
C MET A 34 -2.43 2.71 1.04
N HIS A 35 -2.75 1.45 0.81
CA HIS A 35 -3.50 0.60 1.72
C HIS A 35 -2.83 -0.77 1.87
N THR A 36 -2.94 -1.35 3.06
CA THR A 36 -2.60 -2.77 3.28
C THR A 36 -3.64 -3.68 2.64
N CYS A 37 -3.34 -4.97 2.52
CA CYS A 37 -4.33 -5.97 2.08
C CYS A 37 -5.61 -6.03 2.93
N GLY A 38 -5.55 -5.59 4.18
CA GLY A 38 -6.72 -5.39 5.03
C GLY A 38 -7.57 -4.16 4.70
N HIS A 39 -7.28 -3.45 3.59
CA HIS A 39 -7.93 -2.19 3.20
C HIS A 39 -7.79 -1.08 4.26
N GLN A 40 -6.69 -1.07 4.99
CA GLN A 40 -6.42 -0.08 6.04
C GLN A 40 -5.34 0.91 5.61
N VAL A 41 -5.57 2.19 5.89
CA VAL A 41 -4.50 3.20 5.94
C VAL A 41 -3.58 2.84 7.09
N ARG A 42 -2.26 2.87 6.86
CA ARG A 42 -1.29 2.48 7.89
C ARG A 42 -1.09 3.61 8.90
N THR A 43 -1.21 3.28 10.18
CA THR A 43 -0.63 4.07 11.27
C THR A 43 0.79 3.60 11.54
N TYR A 44 1.74 4.53 11.51
CA TYR A 44 3.17 4.24 11.73
C TYR A 44 3.57 4.37 13.20
N ASN A 45 4.83 4.05 13.51
CA ASN A 45 5.42 4.08 14.83
C ASN A 45 4.77 3.05 15.78
N GLN A 46 4.48 1.86 15.26
CA GLN A 46 3.99 0.75 16.06
C GLN A 46 5.15 0.00 16.73
N ALA A 47 4.88 -0.65 17.87
CA ALA A 47 5.87 -1.46 18.57
C ALA A 47 6.33 -2.67 17.73
N ASP A 48 5.38 -3.27 16.99
CA ASP A 48 5.67 -4.20 15.92
C ASP A 48 5.65 -3.46 14.58
N THR A 49 6.82 -3.36 13.95
CA THR A 49 7.02 -2.63 12.71
C THR A 49 6.68 -3.46 11.47
N LEU A 50 6.40 -4.75 11.62
CA LEU A 50 6.08 -5.61 10.50
C LEU A 50 4.65 -5.33 10.01
N ILE A 51 4.52 -5.04 8.72
CA ILE A 51 3.26 -4.92 8.01
C ILE A 51 3.04 -6.26 7.29
N PRO A 52 2.09 -7.07 7.76
CA PRO A 52 1.83 -8.38 7.19
C PRO A 52 1.04 -8.25 5.88
N ASP A 53 1.11 -9.30 5.07
CA ASP A 53 0.25 -9.54 3.91
C ASP A 53 0.42 -8.57 2.74
N GLY A 54 1.36 -7.64 2.83
CA GLY A 54 1.67 -6.69 1.79
C GLY A 54 0.68 -5.51 1.68
N LEU A 55 0.81 -4.76 0.60
CA LEU A 55 0.15 -3.47 0.41
C LEU A 55 0.11 -3.08 -1.07
N ALA A 56 -0.77 -2.13 -1.38
CA ALA A 56 -0.88 -1.51 -2.70
C ALA A 56 -0.91 0.01 -2.56
N ALA A 57 -0.27 0.69 -3.50
CA ALA A 57 -0.21 2.14 -3.56
C ALA A 57 -0.47 2.63 -4.99
N GLY A 58 -1.16 3.76 -5.15
CA GLY A 58 -1.42 4.41 -6.43
C GLY A 58 -2.75 5.10 -6.57
N ASN A 59 -3.29 5.09 -7.78
CA ASN A 59 -4.63 5.62 -8.02
C ASN A 59 -5.66 4.82 -7.19
N ALA A 60 -6.59 5.52 -6.51
CA ALA A 60 -7.53 4.90 -5.59
C ALA A 60 -8.39 3.79 -6.21
N THR A 61 -8.81 3.95 -7.47
CA THR A 61 -9.58 2.93 -8.20
C THR A 61 -8.74 1.69 -8.45
N LEU A 62 -7.50 1.85 -8.93
CA LEU A 62 -6.60 0.73 -9.20
C LEU A 62 -6.16 0.02 -7.92
N VAL A 63 -5.91 0.78 -6.84
CA VAL A 63 -5.60 0.22 -5.50
C VAL A 63 -6.76 -0.63 -5.02
N SER A 64 -8.00 -0.15 -5.09
CA SER A 64 -9.17 -0.91 -4.66
C SER A 64 -9.35 -2.20 -5.46
N HIS A 65 -9.15 -2.14 -6.79
CA HIS A 65 -9.24 -3.31 -7.65
C HIS A 65 -8.16 -4.36 -7.35
N ILE A 66 -6.90 -3.94 -7.21
CA ILE A 66 -5.83 -4.90 -6.97
C ILE A 66 -5.95 -5.55 -5.59
N LEU A 67 -6.37 -4.80 -4.56
CA LEU A 67 -6.59 -5.35 -3.23
C LEU A 67 -7.73 -6.37 -3.21
N HIS A 68 -8.79 -6.14 -3.98
CA HIS A 68 -9.86 -7.12 -4.17
C HIS A 68 -9.32 -8.42 -4.80
N LEU A 69 -8.55 -8.31 -5.88
CA LEU A 69 -7.93 -9.46 -6.55
C LEU A 69 -6.95 -10.21 -5.65
N MET A 70 -6.12 -9.49 -4.89
CA MET A 70 -5.17 -10.08 -3.94
C MET A 70 -5.87 -10.85 -2.82
N HIS A 71 -7.04 -10.37 -2.38
CA HIS A 71 -7.86 -11.06 -1.39
C HIS A 71 -8.49 -12.34 -1.95
N GLU A 72 -9.01 -12.32 -3.18
CA GLU A 72 -9.61 -13.51 -3.82
C GLU A 72 -8.61 -14.64 -4.05
N GLN A 73 -7.35 -14.34 -4.38
CA GLN A 73 -6.32 -15.35 -4.61
C GLN A 73 -5.78 -16.01 -3.33
N LYS A 74 -6.16 -15.50 -2.15
CA LYS A 74 -5.77 -16.04 -0.84
C LYS A 74 -6.78 -17.08 -0.31
N GLN A 75 -7.94 -17.23 -0.95
CA GLN A 75 -8.98 -18.21 -0.65
C GLN A 75 -8.81 -19.47 -1.49
#